data_AF-A0AAW0Z6N3-F1
#
_entry.id   AF-A0AAW0Z6N3-F1
#
_cell.length_a   1.000
_cell.length_b   1.000
_cell.length_c   1.000
_cell.angle_alpha   90.00
_cell.angle_beta   90.00
_cell.angle_gamma   90.00
#
_symmetry.space_group_name_H-M   'P 1'
#
loop_
_entity.id
_entity.type
_entity.pdbx_description
1 polymer ?
#
loop_
_entity_poly.entity_id
_entity_poly.type
_entity_poly.pdbx_seq_one_letter_code
_entity_poly.pdbx_strand_id
1 'polypeptide(L)'
;MAKLASHPILDLLLRSLILDTGNLLFSISLRLLLEIIPYAPQALTSKVPIMAIVLGRVISWRDRPFIDDGAGGGDGYTRTPVPNPQIGWLVAQSSAEPDIEPPDHLRPHTIAQSYLIALYGAWPSNVIAFTRDPASYIQGKSVPTLYALEWTDVWGSDLLATRIVPLIREFRLHPSLVVFTSTAELADNTRWDKIDPSEFTARSRALANADQPGISRFSLMDEEERVPSTVERSVDPLRLERENELLRLEAKFTSRVRKQYLHQQTKQIGALTLELSQARTDASQAQQRHLKWQGQLREKVGSFREEKATWQSEAARIRGDLSEARAAIRSQQEELAVVKNEYV
;
A
#
# COMPACT_ATOMS: atom_id res chain seq x y z
N MET A 1 13.73 1.24 -8.23
CA MET A 1 12.72 2.31 -8.19
C MET A 1 13.25 3.67 -8.67
N ALA A 2 14.38 4.20 -8.18
CA ALA A 2 14.91 5.48 -8.68
C ALA A 2 15.17 5.53 -10.21
N LYS A 3 15.76 4.48 -10.79
CA LYS A 3 15.93 4.34 -12.26
C LYS A 3 14.60 4.26 -13.02
N LEU A 4 13.53 3.80 -12.38
CA LEU A 4 12.20 3.68 -12.97
C LEU A 4 11.54 5.06 -13.10
N ALA A 5 11.82 5.98 -12.18
CA ALA A 5 11.30 7.34 -12.22
C ALA A 5 11.84 8.16 -13.40
N SER A 6 13.04 7.84 -13.88
CA SER A 6 13.63 8.43 -15.10
C SER A 6 13.31 7.63 -16.37
N HIS A 7 12.65 6.48 -16.26
CA HIS A 7 12.39 5.60 -17.39
C HIS A 7 11.12 6.03 -18.15
N PRO A 8 11.08 5.90 -19.50
CA PRO A 8 9.90 6.28 -20.31
C PRO A 8 8.59 5.60 -19.89
N ILE A 9 8.68 4.47 -19.20
CA ILE A 9 7.51 3.75 -18.68
C ILE A 9 6.71 4.58 -17.67
N LEU A 10 7.34 5.51 -16.95
CA LEU A 10 6.62 6.41 -16.05
C LEU A 10 5.72 7.36 -16.85
N ASP A 11 6.16 7.82 -18.01
CA ASP A 11 5.33 8.67 -18.87
C ASP A 11 4.14 7.90 -19.47
N LEU A 12 4.34 6.63 -19.81
CA LEU A 12 3.25 5.74 -20.22
C LEU A 12 2.27 5.48 -19.06
N LEU A 13 2.78 5.24 -17.85
CA LEU A 13 1.98 5.04 -16.65
C LEU A 13 1.13 6.28 -16.33
N LEU A 14 1.72 7.47 -16.38
CA LEU A 14 1.01 8.74 -16.16
C LEU A 14 -0.03 8.99 -17.25
N ARG A 15 0.27 8.70 -18.52
CA ARG A 15 -0.71 8.82 -19.61
C ARG A 15 -1.89 7.88 -19.43
N SER A 16 -1.63 6.61 -19.08
CA SER A 16 -2.67 5.65 -18.74
C SER A 16 -3.55 6.16 -17.58
N LEU A 17 -2.93 6.65 -16.50
CA LEU A 17 -3.62 7.27 -15.38
C LEU A 17 -4.36 8.57 -15.71
N ILE A 18 -4.18 9.16 -16.89
CA ILE A 18 -4.91 10.37 -17.31
C ILE A 18 -6.00 10.05 -18.32
N LEU A 19 -5.79 9.04 -19.18
CA LEU A 19 -6.63 8.81 -20.36
C LEU A 19 -7.50 7.56 -20.26
N ASP A 20 -7.05 6.50 -19.57
CA ASP A 20 -7.75 5.21 -19.55
C ASP A 20 -8.96 5.22 -18.61
N THR A 21 -10.02 4.49 -18.96
CA THR A 21 -11.27 4.38 -18.18
C THR A 21 -11.40 3.05 -17.44
N GLY A 22 -10.49 2.09 -17.63
CA GLY A 22 -10.42 0.86 -16.85
C GLY A 22 -10.24 1.11 -15.34
N ASN A 23 -11.17 0.67 -14.50
CA ASN A 23 -11.17 0.88 -13.05
C ASN A 23 -10.10 0.03 -12.35
N LEU A 24 -9.94 -1.23 -12.75
CA LEU A 24 -8.92 -2.12 -12.18
C LEU A 24 -7.52 -1.71 -12.65
N LEU A 25 -7.37 -1.42 -13.94
CA LEU A 25 -6.13 -0.91 -14.52
C LEU A 25 -5.71 0.40 -13.85
N PHE A 26 -6.65 1.32 -13.62
CA PHE A 26 -6.39 2.57 -12.92
C PHE A 26 -5.91 2.33 -11.49
N SER A 27 -6.55 1.41 -10.75
CA SER A 27 -6.16 1.03 -9.39
C SER A 27 -4.73 0.46 -9.35
N ILE A 28 -4.41 -0.46 -10.25
CA ILE A 28 -3.08 -1.09 -10.33
C ILE A 28 -2.03 -0.05 -10.73
N SER A 29 -2.32 0.77 -11.72
CA SER A 29 -1.41 1.82 -12.21
C SER A 29 -1.13 2.87 -11.13
N LEU A 30 -2.15 3.24 -10.36
CA LEU A 30 -2.02 4.17 -9.26
C LEU A 30 -1.19 3.57 -8.13
N ARG A 31 -1.34 2.25 -7.89
CA ARG A 31 -0.52 1.54 -6.90
C ARG A 31 0.95 1.53 -7.31
N LEU A 32 1.24 1.27 -8.59
CA LEU A 32 2.61 1.33 -9.10
C LEU A 32 3.21 2.73 -8.93
N LEU A 33 2.45 3.78 -9.25
CA LEU A 33 2.90 5.16 -9.03
C LEU A 33 3.19 5.44 -7.55
N LEU A 34 2.31 4.99 -6.65
CA LEU A 34 2.48 5.10 -5.20
C LEU A 34 3.76 4.44 -4.69
N GLU A 35 4.13 3.29 -5.22
CA GLU A 35 5.38 2.60 -4.84
C GLU A 35 6.63 3.30 -5.39
N ILE A 36 6.51 4.15 -6.42
CA ILE A 36 7.65 4.88 -6.99
C ILE A 36 7.94 6.16 -6.20
N ILE A 37 6.91 6.86 -5.73
CA ILE A 37 7.02 8.19 -5.09
C ILE A 37 8.10 8.24 -3.98
N PRO A 38 8.11 7.34 -2.98
CA PRO A 38 9.06 7.44 -1.86
C PRO A 38 10.52 7.29 -2.26
N TYR A 39 10.82 6.63 -3.38
CA TYR A 39 12.18 6.33 -3.81
C TYR A 39 12.79 7.38 -4.73
N ALA A 40 11.98 8.28 -5.28
CA ALA A 40 12.43 9.25 -6.26
C ALA A 40 11.61 10.56 -6.28
N PRO A 41 11.29 11.17 -5.12
CA PRO A 41 10.49 12.39 -5.09
C PRO A 41 11.17 13.53 -5.87
N GLN A 42 12.50 13.67 -5.77
CA GLN A 42 13.21 14.70 -6.54
C GLN A 42 13.02 14.54 -8.05
N ALA A 43 13.17 13.33 -8.59
CA ALA A 43 13.01 13.06 -10.02
C ALA A 43 11.56 13.31 -10.50
N LEU A 44 10.57 13.08 -9.62
CA LEU A 44 9.16 13.28 -9.91
C LEU A 44 8.71 14.74 -9.83
N THR A 45 9.53 15.65 -9.27
CA THR A 45 9.15 17.05 -9.05
C THR A 45 8.75 17.76 -10.34
N SER A 46 9.42 17.45 -11.45
CA SER A 46 9.07 17.95 -12.80
C SER A 46 7.71 17.48 -13.31
N LYS A 47 7.20 16.34 -12.80
CA LYS A 47 5.95 15.70 -13.19
C LYS A 47 4.79 15.99 -12.23
N VAL A 48 5.02 16.78 -11.17
CA VAL A 48 3.99 17.11 -10.17
C VAL A 48 2.73 17.75 -10.78
N PRO A 49 2.80 18.66 -11.76
CA PRO A 49 1.59 19.18 -12.40
C PRO A 49 0.74 18.08 -13.06
N ILE A 50 1.40 17.09 -13.67
CA ILE A 50 0.75 15.93 -14.29
C ILE A 50 0.16 15.01 -13.21
N MET A 51 0.89 14.78 -12.12
CA MET A 51 0.40 14.00 -10.98
C MET A 51 -0.79 14.69 -10.26
N ALA A 52 -0.86 16.03 -10.28
CA ALA A 52 -2.02 16.76 -9.77
C ALA A 52 -3.26 16.52 -10.64
N ILE A 53 -3.12 16.46 -11.97
CA ILE A 53 -4.22 16.05 -12.88
C ILE A 53 -4.69 14.63 -12.54
N VAL A 54 -3.75 13.70 -12.29
CA VAL A 54 -4.07 12.35 -11.81
C VAL A 54 -4.84 12.43 -10.49
N LEU A 55 -4.43 13.28 -9.53
CA LEU A 55 -5.18 13.46 -8.27
C LEU A 55 -6.63 13.89 -8.53
N GLY A 56 -6.86 14.83 -9.44
CA GLY A 56 -8.20 15.25 -9.83
C GLY A 56 -9.07 14.09 -10.34
N ARG A 57 -8.49 13.21 -11.18
CA ARG A 57 -9.15 11.99 -11.65
C ARG A 57 -9.39 10.98 -10.52
N VAL A 58 -8.38 10.74 -9.67
CA VAL A 58 -8.46 9.81 -8.53
C VAL A 58 -9.60 10.20 -7.58
N ILE A 59 -9.75 11.49 -7.27
CA ILE A 59 -10.80 11.99 -6.37
C ILE A 59 -12.19 11.96 -7.02
N SER A 60 -12.24 12.17 -8.34
CA SER A 60 -13.49 12.01 -9.10
C SER A 60 -13.95 10.55 -9.08
N TRP A 61 -12.99 9.63 -9.30
CA TRP A 61 -13.17 8.19 -9.36
C TRP A 61 -13.48 7.51 -8.02
N ARG A 62 -12.93 8.02 -6.91
CA ARG A 62 -13.01 7.43 -5.56
C ARG A 62 -14.41 6.93 -5.18
N ASP A 63 -15.43 7.76 -5.42
CA ASP A 63 -16.82 7.49 -5.05
C ASP A 63 -17.68 7.08 -6.25
N ARG A 64 -17.15 7.26 -7.47
CA ARG A 64 -17.90 7.14 -8.72
C ARG A 64 -17.02 6.48 -9.77
N PRO A 65 -17.25 5.21 -10.14
CA PRO A 65 -16.38 4.51 -11.08
C PRO A 65 -16.36 5.20 -12.45
N PHE A 66 -15.29 4.96 -13.20
CA PHE A 66 -15.21 5.44 -14.57
C PHE A 66 -16.19 4.69 -15.46
N ILE A 67 -16.72 5.41 -16.44
CA ILE A 67 -17.53 4.87 -17.51
C ILE A 67 -16.96 5.33 -18.86
N ASP A 68 -17.14 4.50 -19.89
CA ASP A 68 -16.69 4.81 -21.25
C ASP A 68 -17.48 5.98 -21.84
N ASP A 69 -16.84 6.73 -22.75
CA ASP A 69 -17.51 7.83 -23.44
C ASP A 69 -18.66 7.31 -24.30
N GLY A 70 -19.81 7.99 -24.26
CA GLY A 70 -21.06 7.56 -24.91
C GLY A 70 -21.85 6.46 -24.19
N ALA A 71 -21.34 5.87 -23.10
CA ALA A 71 -22.12 4.97 -22.27
C ALA A 71 -23.19 5.76 -21.47
N GLY A 72 -24.43 5.25 -21.47
CA GLY A 72 -25.52 5.82 -20.69
C GLY A 72 -25.22 5.73 -19.20
N GLY A 73 -25.00 6.85 -18.54
CA GLY A 73 -24.74 6.90 -17.11
C GLY A 73 -25.22 8.22 -16.50
N GLY A 74 -26.00 8.14 -15.43
CA GLY A 74 -26.43 9.29 -14.63
C GLY A 74 -25.30 9.84 -13.74
N ASP A 75 -25.65 10.70 -12.80
CA ASP A 75 -24.69 11.43 -11.95
C ASP A 75 -23.78 10.51 -11.10
N GLY A 76 -24.06 9.21 -10.98
CA GLY A 76 -23.27 8.25 -10.20
C GLY A 76 -21.91 7.85 -10.79
N TYR A 77 -21.55 8.30 -11.98
CA TYR A 77 -20.34 7.87 -12.70
C TYR A 77 -19.37 9.03 -12.96
N THR A 78 -18.09 8.70 -13.17
CA THR A 78 -17.07 9.64 -13.59
C THR A 78 -16.80 9.49 -15.08
N ARG A 79 -16.95 10.57 -15.83
CA ARG A 79 -16.61 10.61 -17.27
C ARG A 79 -15.23 11.20 -17.45
N THR A 80 -14.39 10.52 -18.19
CA THR A 80 -13.09 11.04 -18.60
C THR A 80 -13.23 11.69 -19.96
N PRO A 81 -12.78 12.95 -20.14
CA PRO A 81 -12.79 13.58 -21.44
C PRO A 81 -12.03 12.78 -22.49
N VAL A 82 -12.49 12.84 -23.74
CA VAL A 82 -11.82 12.18 -24.86
C VAL A 82 -10.40 12.74 -25.01
N PRO A 83 -9.38 11.88 -25.23
CA PRO A 83 -8.01 12.34 -25.47
C PRO A 83 -7.91 13.27 -26.67
N ASN A 84 -6.95 14.19 -26.65
CA ASN A 84 -6.64 15.00 -27.83
C ASN A 84 -6.21 14.07 -28.99
N PRO A 85 -6.83 14.17 -30.20
CA PRO A 85 -6.51 13.33 -31.34
C PRO A 85 -5.02 13.32 -31.73
N GLN A 86 -4.29 14.40 -31.43
CA GLN A 86 -2.85 14.51 -31.72
C GLN A 86 -1.98 13.55 -30.90
N ILE A 87 -2.48 13.03 -29.78
CA ILE A 87 -1.72 12.15 -28.89
C ILE A 87 -1.68 10.72 -29.43
N GLY A 88 -2.70 10.30 -30.21
CA GLY A 88 -2.79 8.95 -30.75
C GLY A 88 -2.87 7.84 -29.68
N TRP A 89 -3.41 8.15 -28.49
CA TRP A 89 -3.55 7.18 -27.40
C TRP A 89 -4.76 6.28 -27.61
N LEU A 90 -4.57 4.96 -27.53
CA LEU A 90 -5.66 4.00 -27.52
C LEU A 90 -6.15 3.82 -26.07
N VAL A 91 -7.36 4.33 -25.79
CA VAL A 91 -7.96 4.29 -24.45
C VAL A 91 -8.31 2.86 -24.06
N ALA A 92 -7.79 2.39 -22.93
CA ALA A 92 -8.24 1.15 -22.31
C ALA A 92 -9.61 1.36 -21.67
N GLN A 93 -10.63 0.73 -22.27
CA GLN A 93 -12.03 0.91 -21.93
C GLN A 93 -12.44 0.10 -20.69
N SER A 94 -13.34 0.65 -19.87
CA SER A 94 -13.93 -0.02 -18.71
C SER A 94 -14.73 -1.26 -19.09
N SER A 95 -15.40 -1.24 -20.25
CA SER A 95 -16.15 -2.38 -20.78
C SER A 95 -15.30 -3.60 -21.14
N ALA A 96 -13.99 -3.43 -21.35
CA ALA A 96 -13.06 -4.51 -21.66
C ALA A 96 -12.45 -5.18 -20.41
N GLU A 97 -12.70 -4.65 -19.22
CA GLU A 97 -12.11 -5.18 -18.00
C GLU A 97 -12.85 -6.41 -17.45
N PRO A 98 -12.13 -7.39 -16.90
CA PRO A 98 -12.75 -8.51 -16.21
C PRO A 98 -13.36 -8.05 -14.88
N ASP A 99 -14.51 -8.61 -14.54
CA ASP A 99 -15.17 -8.38 -13.25
C ASP A 99 -14.45 -9.16 -12.15
N ILE A 100 -13.42 -8.54 -11.58
CA ILE A 100 -12.59 -9.09 -10.50
C ILE A 100 -12.68 -8.14 -9.32
N GLU A 101 -13.06 -8.66 -8.15
CA GLU A 101 -13.04 -7.85 -6.93
C GLU A 101 -11.59 -7.48 -6.55
N PRO A 102 -11.27 -6.19 -6.45
CA PRO A 102 -9.91 -5.78 -6.11
C PRO A 102 -9.60 -6.09 -4.64
N PRO A 103 -8.37 -6.50 -4.31
CA PRO A 103 -7.88 -6.58 -2.94
C PRO A 103 -8.11 -5.28 -2.16
N ASP A 104 -8.25 -5.37 -0.82
CA ASP A 104 -8.58 -4.21 0.04
C ASP A 104 -7.69 -2.97 -0.16
N HIS A 105 -6.41 -3.18 -0.46
CA HIS A 105 -5.43 -2.12 -0.66
C HIS A 105 -5.47 -1.47 -2.06
N LEU A 106 -6.22 -2.06 -3.00
CA LEU A 106 -6.50 -1.53 -4.33
C LEU A 106 -7.91 -0.95 -4.44
N ARG A 107 -8.74 -1.07 -3.39
CA ARG A 107 -10.08 -0.49 -3.38
C ARG A 107 -10.00 1.04 -3.58
N PRO A 108 -10.94 1.64 -4.34
CA PRO A 108 -10.88 3.04 -4.74
C PRO A 108 -10.66 4.03 -3.60
N HIS A 109 -11.39 3.85 -2.49
CA HIS A 109 -11.27 4.69 -1.31
C HIS A 109 -9.86 4.64 -0.70
N THR A 110 -9.36 3.43 -0.42
CA THR A 110 -8.06 3.18 0.23
C THR A 110 -6.90 3.73 -0.60
N ILE A 111 -6.93 3.48 -1.91
CA ILE A 111 -5.83 3.87 -2.79
C ILE A 111 -5.85 5.37 -3.09
N ALA A 112 -7.04 5.96 -3.25
CA ALA A 112 -7.18 7.41 -3.41
C ALA A 112 -6.68 8.17 -2.19
N GLN A 113 -7.04 7.70 -1.00
CA GLN A 113 -6.52 8.26 0.25
C GLN A 113 -5.00 8.11 0.33
N SER A 114 -4.46 6.92 0.03
CA SER A 114 -3.01 6.69 0.02
C SER A 114 -2.28 7.63 -0.94
N TYR A 115 -2.86 7.90 -2.11
CA TYR A 115 -2.31 8.81 -3.10
C TYR A 115 -2.32 10.26 -2.63
N LEU A 116 -3.43 10.72 -2.05
CA LEU A 116 -3.51 12.06 -1.46
C LEU A 116 -2.49 12.23 -0.32
N ILE A 117 -2.33 11.21 0.54
CA ILE A 117 -1.34 11.21 1.61
C ILE A 117 0.08 11.37 1.06
N ALA A 118 0.44 10.59 0.03
CA ALA A 118 1.76 10.65 -0.57
C ALA A 118 2.03 12.01 -1.24
N LEU A 119 1.06 12.54 -2.00
CA LEU A 119 1.18 13.83 -2.66
C LEU A 119 1.24 14.99 -1.66
N TYR A 120 0.39 14.99 -0.64
CA TYR A 120 0.40 16.04 0.38
C TYR A 120 1.66 15.99 1.26
N GLY A 121 2.19 14.79 1.52
CA GLY A 121 3.46 14.62 2.23
C GLY A 121 4.68 15.09 1.42
N ALA A 122 4.60 15.03 0.08
CA ALA A 122 5.68 15.48 -0.79
C ALA A 122 5.58 16.96 -1.20
N TRP A 123 4.43 17.34 -1.77
CA TRP A 123 4.20 18.64 -2.40
C TRP A 123 2.87 19.27 -1.94
N PRO A 124 2.73 19.56 -0.63
CA PRO A 124 1.49 20.10 -0.06
C PRO A 124 1.07 21.42 -0.73
N SER A 125 2.02 22.27 -1.10
CA SER A 125 1.73 23.60 -1.67
C SER A 125 1.10 23.47 -3.06
N ASN A 126 1.59 22.51 -3.85
CA ASN A 126 1.02 22.20 -5.16
C ASN A 126 -0.35 21.51 -5.05
N VAL A 127 -0.54 20.61 -4.07
CA VAL A 127 -1.84 19.98 -3.81
C VAL A 127 -2.90 21.02 -3.47
N ILE A 128 -2.60 21.95 -2.56
CA ILE A 128 -3.54 23.01 -2.16
C ILE A 128 -3.80 24.00 -3.30
N ALA A 129 -2.77 24.40 -4.05
CA ALA A 129 -2.93 25.29 -5.19
C ALA A 129 -3.82 24.68 -6.28
N PHE A 130 -3.61 23.41 -6.62
CA PHE A 130 -4.43 22.67 -7.57
C PHE A 130 -5.87 22.49 -7.09
N THR A 131 -6.07 22.20 -5.80
CA THR A 131 -7.41 22.01 -5.21
C THR A 131 -8.23 23.30 -5.24
N ARG A 132 -7.59 24.46 -5.07
CA ARG A 132 -8.23 25.77 -5.07
C ARG A 132 -8.72 26.18 -6.45
N ASP A 133 -7.86 26.05 -7.45
CA ASP A 133 -8.18 26.38 -8.84
C ASP A 133 -7.36 25.51 -9.80
N PRO A 134 -7.92 24.39 -10.27
CA PRO A 134 -7.19 23.43 -11.08
C PRO A 134 -6.82 24.01 -12.45
N ALA A 135 -7.71 24.78 -13.09
CA ALA A 135 -7.49 25.32 -14.42
C ALA A 135 -6.35 26.35 -14.42
N SER A 136 -6.41 27.33 -13.51
CA SER A 136 -5.34 28.33 -13.39
C SER A 136 -4.00 27.71 -12.96
N TYR A 137 -4.03 26.72 -12.08
CA TYR A 137 -2.82 25.99 -11.68
C TYR A 137 -2.17 25.28 -12.89
N ILE A 138 -2.94 24.55 -13.69
CA ILE A 138 -2.42 23.82 -14.85
C ILE A 138 -1.87 24.78 -15.91
N GLN A 139 -2.61 25.85 -16.22
CA GLN A 139 -2.19 26.88 -17.17
C GLN A 139 -0.90 27.57 -16.71
N GLY A 140 -0.80 27.93 -15.43
CA GLY A 140 0.40 28.54 -14.85
C GLY A 140 1.63 27.63 -14.84
N LYS A 141 1.45 26.31 -14.97
CA LYS A 141 2.55 25.33 -15.09
C LYS A 141 2.80 24.89 -16.54
N SER A 142 2.13 25.51 -17.52
CA SER A 142 2.28 25.27 -18.96
C SER A 142 2.15 23.78 -19.35
N VAL A 143 1.21 23.05 -18.74
CA VAL A 143 0.96 21.65 -19.12
C VAL A 143 0.21 21.62 -20.46
N PRO A 144 0.65 20.82 -21.44
CA PRO A 144 -0.03 20.72 -22.74
C PRO A 144 -1.46 20.20 -22.58
N THR A 145 -2.35 20.54 -23.51
CA THR A 145 -3.73 20.04 -23.55
C THR A 145 -3.75 18.54 -23.87
N LEU A 146 -4.12 17.74 -22.86
CA LEU A 146 -4.15 16.27 -22.96
C LEU A 146 -5.50 15.73 -23.47
N TYR A 147 -6.56 16.51 -23.30
CA TYR A 147 -7.91 16.18 -23.73
C TYR A 147 -8.31 17.01 -24.94
N ALA A 148 -9.39 16.62 -25.61
CA ALA A 148 -10.04 17.41 -26.65
C ALA A 148 -10.78 18.66 -26.10
N LEU A 149 -10.84 18.81 -24.76
CA LEU A 149 -11.44 19.93 -24.05
C LEU A 149 -10.37 20.83 -23.42
N GLU A 150 -10.72 22.10 -23.21
CA GLU A 150 -9.91 23.04 -22.43
C GLU A 150 -9.94 22.68 -20.94
N TRP A 151 -8.87 23.02 -20.22
CA TRP A 151 -8.71 22.67 -18.79
C TRP A 151 -9.78 23.28 -17.88
N THR A 152 -10.41 24.38 -18.29
CA THR A 152 -11.53 25.01 -17.58
C THR A 152 -12.78 24.15 -17.52
N ASP A 153 -12.95 23.28 -18.51
CA ASP A 153 -14.19 22.51 -18.71
C ASP A 153 -14.05 21.06 -18.22
N VAL A 154 -12.83 20.64 -17.83
CA VAL A 154 -12.55 19.27 -17.37
C VAL A 154 -13.20 18.98 -16.01
N TRP A 155 -13.14 19.94 -15.08
CA TRP A 155 -13.81 19.84 -13.78
C TRP A 155 -14.73 21.02 -13.59
N GLY A 156 -15.97 20.76 -13.17
CA GLY A 156 -16.89 21.82 -12.76
C GLY A 156 -16.31 22.65 -11.62
N SER A 157 -16.76 23.91 -11.53
CA SER A 157 -16.35 24.82 -10.45
C SER A 157 -16.52 24.16 -9.09
N ASP A 158 -15.48 24.25 -8.25
CA ASP A 158 -15.46 23.76 -6.87
C ASP A 158 -15.65 22.24 -6.67
N LEU A 159 -15.74 21.42 -7.72
CA LEU A 159 -15.92 19.96 -7.58
C LEU A 159 -14.77 19.33 -6.77
N LEU A 160 -13.53 19.67 -7.14
CA LEU A 160 -12.34 19.15 -6.47
C LEU A 160 -12.23 19.69 -5.04
N ALA A 161 -12.50 20.97 -4.82
CA ALA A 161 -12.49 21.56 -3.48
C ALA A 161 -13.51 20.85 -2.57
N THR A 162 -14.74 20.64 -3.05
CA THR A 162 -15.81 19.95 -2.30
C THR A 162 -15.43 18.54 -1.87
N ARG A 163 -14.63 17.82 -2.67
CA ARG A 163 -14.24 16.44 -2.38
C ARG A 163 -12.91 16.30 -1.64
N ILE A 164 -11.95 17.18 -1.89
CA ILE A 164 -10.61 17.12 -1.30
C ILE A 164 -10.56 17.81 0.06
N VAL A 165 -11.23 18.95 0.24
CA VAL A 165 -11.19 19.72 1.50
C VAL A 165 -11.62 18.88 2.71
N PRO A 166 -12.72 18.08 2.65
CA PRO A 166 -13.08 17.20 3.76
C PRO A 166 -12.00 16.19 4.13
N LEU A 167 -11.23 15.69 3.14
CA LEU A 167 -10.14 14.74 3.38
C LEU A 167 -8.92 15.41 4.00
N ILE A 168 -8.55 16.59 3.50
CA ILE A 168 -7.39 17.33 4.02
C ILE A 168 -7.69 17.88 5.43
N ARG A 169 -8.95 18.05 5.82
CA ARG A 169 -9.33 18.49 7.17
C ARG A 169 -8.77 17.58 8.27
N GLU A 170 -8.58 16.29 7.98
CA GLU A 170 -8.01 15.31 8.92
C GLU A 170 -6.48 15.42 9.02
N PHE A 171 -5.84 16.17 8.11
CA PHE A 171 -4.39 16.24 8.01
C PHE A 171 -3.84 17.38 8.86
N ARG A 172 -2.68 17.16 9.49
CA ARG A 172 -1.86 18.22 10.07
C ARG A 172 -1.38 19.18 9.00
N LEU A 173 -1.29 20.46 9.36
CA LEU A 173 -0.67 21.48 8.53
C LEU A 173 0.79 21.10 8.24
N HIS A 174 1.11 20.90 6.96
CA HIS A 174 2.47 20.60 6.55
C HIS A 174 3.38 21.84 6.72
N PRO A 175 4.55 21.75 7.40
CA PRO A 175 5.44 22.90 7.63
C PRO A 175 5.84 23.66 6.36
N SER A 176 6.08 22.94 5.26
CA SER A 176 6.37 23.52 3.94
C SER A 176 5.35 24.54 3.43
N LEU A 177 4.09 24.48 3.85
CA LEU A 177 3.08 25.48 3.43
C LEU A 177 3.37 26.89 3.95
N VAL A 178 4.13 27.00 5.05
CA VAL A 178 4.54 28.29 5.62
C VAL A 178 5.73 28.88 4.85
N VAL A 179 6.58 28.02 4.29
CA VAL A 179 7.87 28.42 3.70
C VAL A 179 7.80 28.52 2.18
N PHE A 180 7.01 27.66 1.52
CA PHE A 180 7.03 27.50 0.08
C PHE A 180 5.70 27.89 -0.57
N THR A 181 5.80 28.51 -1.74
CA THR A 181 4.70 28.62 -2.71
C THR A 181 4.73 27.43 -3.66
N SER A 182 3.69 27.24 -4.47
CA SER A 182 3.63 26.14 -5.46
C SER A 182 4.78 26.17 -6.47
N THR A 183 5.34 27.34 -6.81
CA THR A 183 6.50 27.45 -7.71
C THR A 183 7.81 27.25 -6.96
N ALA A 184 7.96 27.84 -5.77
CA ALA A 184 9.16 27.69 -4.95
C ALA A 184 9.37 26.23 -4.50
N GLU A 185 8.29 25.52 -4.18
CA GLU A 185 8.33 24.11 -3.79
C GLU A 185 8.89 23.20 -4.89
N LEU A 186 8.60 23.50 -6.17
CA LEU A 186 9.10 22.70 -7.30
C LEU A 186 10.55 23.05 -7.68
N ALA A 187 11.05 24.21 -7.25
CA ALA A 187 12.41 24.67 -7.55
C ALA A 187 13.45 24.17 -6.54
N ASP A 188 13.02 23.65 -5.39
CA ASP A 188 13.91 23.14 -4.34
C ASP A 188 14.46 21.76 -4.72
N ASN A 189 15.76 21.71 -5.01
CA ASN A 189 16.46 20.48 -5.38
C ASN A 189 17.10 19.74 -4.20
N THR A 190 17.07 20.33 -3.00
CA THR A 190 17.79 19.82 -1.83
C THR A 190 16.88 19.17 -0.78
N ARG A 191 15.56 19.35 -0.93
CA ARG A 191 14.54 18.87 0.02
C ARG A 191 14.66 17.38 0.33
N TRP A 192 15.00 16.56 -0.67
CA TRP A 192 14.89 15.10 -0.60
C TRP A 192 16.22 14.36 -0.42
N ASP A 193 17.36 15.05 -0.38
CA ASP A 193 18.69 14.41 -0.41
C ASP A 193 18.99 13.51 0.81
N LYS A 194 18.32 13.77 1.93
CA LYS A 194 18.58 13.10 3.23
C LYS A 194 17.42 12.22 3.72
N ILE A 195 16.35 12.10 2.94
CA ILE A 195 15.12 11.43 3.39
C ILE A 195 15.08 10.02 2.83
N ASP A 196 15.05 9.03 3.72
CA ASP A 196 14.88 7.63 3.33
C ASP A 196 13.44 7.36 2.88
N PRO A 197 13.19 6.41 1.95
CA PRO A 197 11.84 6.09 1.47
C PRO A 197 10.87 5.64 2.58
N SER A 198 11.37 4.90 3.57
CA SER A 198 10.60 4.47 4.74
C SER A 198 10.23 5.66 5.62
N GLU A 199 11.17 6.58 5.84
CA GLU A 199 10.95 7.81 6.59
C GLU A 199 9.94 8.72 5.88
N PHE A 200 10.07 8.90 4.56
CA PHE A 200 9.10 9.63 3.73
C PHE A 200 7.68 9.08 3.95
N THR A 201 7.54 7.76 3.86
CA THR A 201 6.26 7.08 3.97
C THR A 201 5.66 7.24 5.37
N ALA A 202 6.48 7.11 6.42
CA ALA A 202 6.07 7.28 7.80
C ALA A 202 5.63 8.73 8.09
N ARG A 203 6.43 9.73 7.65
CA ARG A 203 6.12 11.15 7.81
C ARG A 203 4.83 11.53 7.09
N SER A 204 4.65 11.09 5.85
CA SER A 204 3.45 11.36 5.06
C SER A 204 2.19 10.80 5.74
N ARG A 205 2.24 9.54 6.22
CA ARG A 205 1.12 8.94 6.96
C ARG A 205 0.87 9.60 8.32
N ALA A 206 1.91 10.05 9.01
CA ALA A 206 1.76 10.75 10.29
C ALA A 206 1.06 12.11 10.15
N LEU A 207 1.20 12.77 9.00
CA LEU A 207 0.46 14.01 8.70
C LEU A 207 -1.04 13.74 8.58
N ALA A 208 -1.43 12.63 7.95
CA ALA A 208 -2.82 12.29 7.72
C ALA A 208 -3.54 11.68 8.94
N ASN A 209 -2.81 10.98 9.82
CA ASN A 209 -3.37 10.32 11.01
C ASN A 209 -3.24 11.17 12.29
N ALA A 210 -3.30 12.49 12.15
CA ALA A 210 -3.05 13.43 13.22
C ALA A 210 -3.97 13.27 14.44
N ASP A 211 -5.22 12.89 14.17
CA ASP A 211 -6.35 12.77 15.10
C ASP A 211 -6.88 11.33 15.16
N GLN A 212 -6.01 10.32 15.12
CA GLN A 212 -6.35 9.05 15.77
C GLN A 212 -5.87 9.08 17.23
N PRO A 213 -6.65 9.65 18.19
CA PRO A 213 -6.68 8.99 19.49
C PRO A 213 -7.21 7.59 19.18
N GLY A 214 -6.50 6.54 19.58
CA GLY A 214 -6.82 5.18 19.18
C GLY A 214 -8.33 4.91 19.17
N ILE A 215 -8.86 4.50 18.02
CA ILE A 215 -10.15 3.83 17.82
C ILE A 215 -11.32 4.44 18.63
N SER A 216 -12.11 5.34 18.04
CA SER A 216 -13.58 5.39 18.25
C SER A 216 -14.31 6.50 17.47
N ARG A 217 -15.48 6.11 16.92
CA ARG A 217 -16.64 6.89 16.42
C ARG A 217 -16.61 7.16 14.91
N PHE A 218 -17.12 6.27 14.06
CA PHE A 218 -18.50 5.75 14.01
C PHE A 218 -19.53 6.90 14.05
N SER A 219 -19.82 7.40 12.85
CA SER A 219 -20.97 8.23 12.53
C SER A 219 -22.24 7.43 12.84
N LEU A 220 -23.01 7.92 13.81
CA LEU A 220 -24.39 7.55 14.05
C LEU A 220 -25.04 8.87 14.47
N MET A 221 -26.16 9.23 13.85
CA MET A 221 -26.87 10.51 13.93
C MET A 221 -26.52 11.48 12.78
N ASP A 222 -26.85 11.07 11.55
CA ASP A 222 -27.33 12.01 10.55
C ASP A 222 -28.81 11.65 10.34
N GLU A 223 -29.69 12.31 11.07
CA GLU A 223 -31.10 12.55 10.77
C GLU A 223 -31.57 13.63 11.74
N GLU A 224 -31.60 14.87 11.29
CA GLU A 224 -32.60 15.81 11.81
C GLU A 224 -32.93 16.89 10.77
N GLU A 225 -34.23 17.02 10.56
CA GLU A 225 -34.91 17.81 9.55
C GLU A 225 -34.66 19.31 9.69
N ARG A 226 -34.66 20.01 8.55
CA ARG A 226 -34.87 21.46 8.52
C ARG A 226 -36.27 21.80 8.99
N VAL A 227 -36.40 22.59 10.05
CA VAL A 227 -37.59 23.42 10.30
C VAL A 227 -37.16 24.84 10.71
N PRO A 228 -37.82 25.90 10.18
CA PRO A 228 -37.38 27.29 10.36
C PRO A 228 -38.05 28.00 11.56
N SER A 229 -37.58 29.23 11.77
CA SER A 229 -38.23 30.39 12.41
C SER A 229 -37.89 30.72 13.87
N THR A 230 -37.26 31.89 14.01
CA THR A 230 -37.52 32.96 14.98
C THR A 230 -38.55 32.66 16.07
N VAL A 231 -38.08 32.56 17.32
CA VAL A 231 -38.86 32.95 18.51
C VAL A 231 -37.90 33.58 19.51
N GLU A 232 -37.98 34.90 19.69
CA GLU A 232 -37.48 35.55 20.91
C GLU A 232 -38.24 34.94 22.10
N ARG A 233 -37.56 34.13 22.92
CA ARG A 233 -38.10 33.62 24.18
C ARG A 233 -37.49 34.41 25.32
N SER A 234 -38.31 35.16 26.03
CA SER A 234 -38.02 35.61 27.38
C SER A 234 -37.61 34.40 28.22
N VAL A 235 -36.42 34.48 28.77
CA VAL A 235 -35.76 33.39 29.49
C VAL A 235 -36.33 33.30 30.90
N ASP A 236 -37.20 32.33 31.16
CA ASP A 236 -37.66 32.02 32.52
C ASP A 236 -36.52 31.33 33.31
N PRO A 237 -36.00 31.93 34.40
CA PRO A 237 -34.84 31.42 35.12
C PRO A 237 -35.08 30.02 35.73
N LEU A 238 -36.32 29.75 36.16
CA LEU A 238 -36.73 28.45 36.72
C LEU A 238 -36.77 27.34 35.66
N ARG A 239 -36.98 27.69 34.39
CA ARG A 239 -36.96 26.72 33.28
C ARG A 239 -35.53 26.34 32.94
N LEU A 240 -34.62 27.32 32.94
CA LEU A 240 -33.19 27.10 32.76
C LEU A 240 -32.56 26.24 33.86
N GLU A 241 -32.98 26.40 35.11
CA GLU A 241 -32.45 25.59 36.22
C GLU A 241 -32.79 24.11 36.03
N ARG A 242 -34.05 23.80 35.68
CA ARG A 242 -34.48 22.41 35.40
C ARG A 242 -33.76 21.83 34.19
N GLU A 243 -33.58 22.62 33.14
CA GLU A 243 -32.86 22.20 31.92
C GLU A 243 -31.37 21.95 32.21
N ASN A 244 -30.73 22.79 33.03
CA ASN A 244 -29.36 22.57 33.49
C ASN A 244 -29.20 21.33 34.37
N GLU A 245 -30.18 21.03 35.24
CA GLU A 245 -30.17 19.79 36.01
C GLU A 245 -30.33 18.55 35.12
N LEU A 246 -31.20 18.63 34.11
CA LEU A 246 -31.41 17.56 33.15
C LEU A 246 -30.14 17.29 32.33
N LEU A 247 -29.50 18.34 31.80
CA LEU A 247 -28.21 18.25 31.10
C LEU A 247 -27.10 17.67 32.00
N ARG A 248 -27.08 18.01 33.30
CA ARG A 248 -26.13 17.41 34.25
C ARG A 248 -26.38 15.92 34.48
N LEU A 249 -27.64 15.49 34.49
CA LEU A 249 -28.00 14.07 34.63
C LEU A 249 -27.66 13.28 33.37
N GLU A 250 -27.92 13.85 32.18
CA GLU A 250 -27.50 13.26 30.90
C GLU A 250 -25.98 13.17 30.78
N ALA A 251 -25.25 14.22 31.18
CA ALA A 251 -23.78 14.20 31.24
C ALA A 251 -23.25 13.12 32.19
N LYS A 252 -23.92 12.89 33.33
CA LYS A 252 -23.56 11.81 34.27
C LYS A 252 -23.87 10.43 33.69
N PHE A 253 -25.00 10.27 33.01
CA PHE A 253 -25.39 9.00 32.39
C PHE A 253 -24.44 8.63 31.25
N THR A 254 -24.19 9.56 30.34
CA THR A 254 -23.22 9.39 29.24
C THR A 254 -21.80 9.12 29.74
N SER A 255 -21.37 9.76 30.82
CA SER A 255 -20.07 9.49 31.45
C SER A 255 -19.95 8.07 32.01
N ARG A 256 -21.00 7.55 32.66
CA ARG A 256 -21.03 6.16 33.16
C ARG A 256 -20.99 5.14 32.04
N VAL A 257 -21.81 5.33 31.00
CA VAL A 257 -21.83 4.44 29.82
C VAL A 257 -20.46 4.47 29.13
N ARG A 258 -19.86 5.65 28.96
CA ARG A 258 -18.50 5.79 28.41
C ARG A 258 -17.46 5.07 29.26
N LYS A 259 -17.53 5.18 30.59
CA LYS A 259 -16.59 4.49 31.50
C LYS A 259 -16.73 2.96 31.43
N GLN A 260 -17.94 2.44 31.35
CA GLN A 260 -18.20 1.00 31.18
C GLN A 260 -17.67 0.50 29.84
N TYR A 261 -17.92 1.24 28.76
CA TYR A 261 -17.40 0.92 27.44
C TYR A 261 -15.87 0.92 27.41
N LEU A 262 -15.24 1.95 27.97
CA LEU A 262 -13.77 2.01 28.10
C LEU A 262 -13.24 0.84 28.92
N HIS A 263 -13.89 0.48 30.04
CA HIS A 263 -13.47 -0.66 30.84
C HIS A 263 -13.53 -1.99 30.05
N GLN A 264 -14.59 -2.18 29.26
CA GLN A 264 -14.73 -3.35 28.39
C GLN A 264 -13.66 -3.38 27.29
N GLN A 265 -13.38 -2.24 26.66
CA GLN A 265 -12.30 -2.13 25.68
C GLN A 265 -10.92 -2.39 26.30
N THR A 266 -10.62 -1.83 27.47
CA THR A 266 -9.35 -2.09 28.17
C THR A 266 -9.19 -3.57 28.51
N LYS A 267 -10.28 -4.24 28.92
CA LYS A 267 -10.27 -5.68 29.17
C LYS A 267 -10.00 -6.47 27.87
N GLN A 268 -10.61 -6.08 26.76
CA GLN A 268 -10.41 -6.72 25.46
C GLN A 268 -8.99 -6.51 24.93
N ILE A 269 -8.43 -5.30 25.08
CA ILE A 269 -7.02 -5.01 24.76
C ILE A 269 -6.10 -5.88 25.64
N GLY A 270 -6.37 -5.97 26.94
CA GLY A 270 -5.62 -6.85 27.84
C GLY A 270 -5.63 -8.31 27.39
N ALA A 271 -6.79 -8.84 27.03
CA ALA A 271 -6.92 -10.21 26.52
C ALA A 271 -6.13 -10.42 25.20
N LEU A 272 -6.28 -9.52 24.22
CA LEU A 272 -5.58 -9.61 22.94
C LEU A 272 -4.07 -9.46 23.10
N THR A 273 -3.60 -8.59 23.99
CA THR A 273 -2.16 -8.44 24.26
C THR A 273 -1.57 -9.70 24.90
N LEU A 274 -2.32 -10.36 25.78
CA LEU A 274 -1.92 -11.63 26.37
C LEU A 274 -1.85 -12.73 25.30
N GLU A 275 -2.87 -12.84 24.45
CA GLU A 275 -2.93 -13.82 23.36
C GLU A 275 -1.78 -13.62 22.35
N LEU A 276 -1.48 -12.37 21.98
CA LEU A 276 -0.35 -12.05 21.11
C LEU A 276 0.99 -12.40 21.76
N SER A 277 1.14 -12.16 23.08
CA SER A 277 2.35 -12.56 23.81
C SER A 277 2.54 -14.08 23.85
N GLN A 278 1.45 -14.84 24.03
CA GLN A 278 1.46 -16.30 24.00
C GLN A 278 1.77 -16.84 22.61
N ALA A 279 1.14 -16.28 21.56
CA ALA A 279 1.42 -16.66 20.19
C ALA A 279 2.90 -16.42 19.81
N ARG A 280 3.50 -15.33 20.31
CA ARG A 280 4.94 -15.06 20.14
C ARG A 280 5.81 -16.10 20.85
N THR A 281 5.47 -16.48 22.08
CA THR A 281 6.24 -17.51 22.79
C THR A 281 6.12 -18.86 22.09
N ASP A 282 4.93 -19.23 21.62
CA ASP A 282 4.69 -20.50 20.93
C ASP A 282 5.43 -20.55 19.59
N ALA A 283 5.40 -19.45 18.82
CA ALA A 283 6.17 -19.33 17.58
C ALA A 283 7.68 -19.47 17.83
N SER A 284 8.21 -18.83 18.89
CA SER A 284 9.63 -18.95 19.25
C SER A 284 10.02 -20.39 19.64
N GLN A 285 9.16 -21.09 20.40
CA GLN A 285 9.38 -22.48 20.77
C GLN A 285 9.31 -23.40 19.55
N ALA A 286 8.36 -23.18 18.64
CA ALA A 286 8.25 -23.94 17.40
C ALA A 286 9.51 -23.78 16.54
N GLN A 287 10.04 -22.56 16.41
CA GLN A 287 11.29 -22.29 15.70
C GLN A 287 12.48 -23.02 16.35
N GLN A 288 12.60 -23.00 17.67
CA GLN A 288 13.66 -23.73 18.38
C GLN A 288 13.56 -25.24 18.16
N ARG A 289 12.35 -25.82 18.21
CA ARG A 289 12.13 -27.25 17.91
C ARG A 289 12.53 -27.58 16.48
N HIS A 290 12.17 -26.73 15.52
CA HIS A 290 12.52 -26.92 14.12
C HIS A 290 14.04 -26.87 13.90
N LEU A 291 14.74 -25.92 14.51
CA LEU A 291 16.21 -25.85 14.46
C LEU A 291 16.86 -27.10 15.06
N LYS A 292 16.38 -27.56 16.22
CA LYS A 292 16.85 -28.80 16.85
C LYS A 292 16.63 -30.01 15.94
N TRP A 293 15.45 -30.11 15.33
CA TRP A 293 15.12 -31.20 14.42
C TRP A 293 15.98 -31.17 13.16
N GLN A 294 16.24 -29.99 12.58
CA GLN A 294 17.18 -29.85 11.46
C GLN A 294 18.61 -30.27 11.83
N GLY A 295 19.06 -29.94 13.05
CA GLY A 295 20.35 -30.38 13.57
C GLY A 295 20.45 -31.91 13.64
N GLN A 296 19.46 -32.55 14.26
CA GLN A 296 19.37 -34.02 14.35
C GLN A 296 19.33 -34.68 12.97
N LEU A 297 18.62 -34.09 12.01
CA LEU A 297 18.55 -34.61 10.66
C LEU A 297 19.91 -34.53 9.96
N ARG A 298 20.62 -33.39 10.09
CA ARG A 298 21.98 -33.23 9.54
C ARG A 298 22.95 -34.23 10.15
N GLU A 299 22.88 -34.44 11.46
CA GLU A 299 23.71 -35.42 12.17
C GLU A 299 23.46 -36.85 11.67
N LYS A 300 22.18 -37.25 11.53
CA LYS A 300 21.82 -38.56 10.94
C LYS A 300 22.29 -38.72 9.50
N VAL A 301 22.16 -37.68 8.67
CA VAL A 301 22.70 -37.74 7.30
C VAL A 301 24.23 -37.85 7.32
N GLY A 302 24.89 -37.19 8.28
CA GLY A 302 26.33 -37.33 8.53
C GLY A 302 26.71 -38.77 8.86
N SER A 303 26.05 -39.37 9.86
CA SER A 303 26.35 -40.75 10.28
C SER A 303 26.12 -41.76 9.15
N PHE A 304 25.03 -41.63 8.38
CA PHE A 304 24.81 -42.49 7.21
C PHE A 304 25.87 -42.32 6.12
N ARG A 305 26.46 -41.13 5.96
CA ARG A 305 27.57 -40.92 5.02
C ARG A 305 28.85 -41.57 5.51
N GLU A 306 29.14 -41.47 6.80
CA GLU A 306 30.30 -42.12 7.42
C GLU A 306 30.19 -43.65 7.36
N GLU A 307 29.05 -44.22 7.74
CA GLU A 307 28.77 -45.64 7.58
C GLU A 307 28.91 -46.07 6.12
N LYS A 308 28.35 -45.32 5.17
CA LYS A 308 28.52 -45.64 3.75
C LYS A 308 30.00 -45.65 3.33
N ALA A 309 30.80 -44.72 3.85
CA ALA A 309 32.23 -44.67 3.56
C ALA A 309 32.97 -45.87 4.16
N THR A 310 32.64 -46.29 5.38
CA THR A 310 33.24 -47.50 6.00
C THR A 310 32.88 -48.74 5.21
N TRP A 311 31.61 -48.95 4.86
CA TRP A 311 31.17 -50.07 4.03
C TRP A 311 31.86 -50.09 2.65
N GLN A 312 32.05 -48.92 2.03
CA GLN A 312 32.78 -48.81 0.78
C GLN A 312 34.25 -49.21 0.93
N SER A 313 34.90 -48.82 2.03
CA SER A 313 36.29 -49.19 2.31
C SER A 313 36.45 -50.69 2.58
N GLU A 314 35.52 -51.29 3.34
CA GLU A 314 35.51 -52.73 3.61
C GLU A 314 35.25 -53.53 2.34
N ALA A 315 34.30 -53.10 1.51
CA ALA A 315 34.02 -53.73 0.22
C ALA A 315 35.20 -53.59 -0.76
N ALA A 316 35.98 -52.51 -0.69
CA ALA A 316 37.22 -52.38 -1.45
C ALA A 316 38.29 -53.37 -0.93
N ARG A 317 38.46 -53.47 0.39
CA ARG A 317 39.39 -54.42 1.02
C ARG A 317 39.08 -55.87 0.64
N ILE A 318 37.83 -56.30 0.84
CA ILE A 318 37.39 -57.68 0.52
C ILE A 318 37.58 -57.99 -0.97
N ARG A 319 37.33 -57.03 -1.86
CA ARG A 319 37.60 -57.21 -3.31
C ARG A 319 39.10 -57.37 -3.60
N GLY A 320 39.95 -56.64 -2.88
CA GLY A 320 41.41 -56.81 -2.89
C GLY A 320 41.81 -58.22 -2.45
N ASP A 321 41.44 -58.62 -1.25
CA ASP A 321 41.76 -59.94 -0.67
C ASP A 321 41.31 -61.09 -1.57
N LEU A 322 40.10 -60.97 -2.15
CA LEU A 322 39.55 -61.96 -3.08
C LEU A 322 40.36 -62.04 -4.39
N SER A 323 40.85 -60.90 -4.88
CA SER A 323 41.71 -60.85 -6.07
C SER A 323 43.08 -61.51 -5.82
N GLU A 324 43.65 -61.30 -4.63
CA GLU A 324 44.91 -61.93 -4.21
C GLU A 324 44.75 -63.44 -4.02
N ALA A 325 43.70 -63.88 -3.33
CA ALA A 325 43.39 -65.30 -3.17
C ALA A 325 43.19 -66.01 -4.52
N ARG A 326 42.49 -65.36 -5.47
CA ARG A 326 42.35 -65.86 -6.84
C ARG A 326 43.67 -65.92 -7.60
N ALA A 327 44.61 -64.99 -7.35
CA ALA A 327 45.94 -65.04 -7.93
C ALA A 327 46.77 -66.19 -7.35
N ALA A 328 46.73 -66.39 -6.03
CA ALA A 328 47.42 -67.49 -5.35
C ALA A 328 46.90 -68.87 -5.82
N ILE A 329 45.57 -69.04 -5.92
CA ILE A 329 44.98 -70.30 -6.44
C ILE A 329 45.45 -70.56 -7.88
N ARG A 330 45.52 -69.54 -8.73
CA ARG A 330 46.03 -69.68 -10.11
C ARG A 330 47.49 -70.10 -10.14
N SER A 331 48.35 -69.46 -9.34
CA SER A 331 49.76 -69.84 -9.18
C SER A 331 49.89 -71.30 -8.76
N GLN A 332 49.13 -71.73 -7.74
CA GLN A 332 49.15 -73.13 -7.28
C GLN A 332 48.66 -74.11 -8.36
N GLN A 333 47.66 -73.74 -9.16
CA GLN A 333 47.19 -74.56 -10.28
C GLN A 333 48.26 -74.70 -11.37
N GLU A 334 48.98 -73.63 -11.68
CA GLU A 334 50.10 -73.64 -12.62
C GLU A 334 51.25 -74.52 -12.12
N GLU A 335 51.64 -74.39 -10.85
CA GLU A 335 52.66 -75.24 -10.21
C GLU A 335 52.28 -76.73 -10.22
N LEU A 336 51.03 -77.05 -9.86
CA LEU A 336 50.52 -78.43 -9.92
C LEU A 336 50.49 -78.99 -11.35
N ALA A 337 50.25 -78.15 -12.35
CA ALA A 337 50.29 -78.55 -13.75
C ALA A 337 51.72 -78.86 -14.21
N VAL A 338 52.71 -78.08 -13.77
CA VAL A 338 54.13 -78.35 -14.03
C VAL A 338 54.57 -79.66 -13.38
N VAL A 339 54.27 -79.87 -12.09
CA VAL A 339 54.62 -81.12 -11.39
C VAL A 339 53.96 -82.34 -12.04
N LYS A 340 52.70 -82.24 -12.47
CA LYS A 340 52.04 -83.35 -13.20
C LYS A 340 52.72 -83.69 -14.52
N ASN A 341 53.30 -82.70 -15.21
CA ASN A 341 54.02 -82.92 -16.46
C ASN A 341 55.44 -83.48 -16.26
N GLU A 342 56.03 -83.39 -15.06
CA GLU A 342 57.35 -83.97 -14.75
C GLU A 342 57.31 -85.47 -14.39
N TYR A 343 56.11 -86.02 -14.12
CA TYR A 343 55.89 -87.44 -13.78
C TYR A 343 55.26 -88.28 -14.91
N VAL A 344 55.28 -87.77 -16.16
CA VAL A 344 54.94 -88.48 -17.40
C VAL A 344 56.17 -88.50 -18.29
#